data_AF-A0A970ETD1-F1
#
_entry.id   AF-A0A970ETD1-F1
#
_cell.length_a   1.000
_cell.length_b   1.000
_cell.length_c   1.000
_cell.angle_alpha   90.00
_cell.angle_beta   90.00
_cell.angle_gamma   90.00
#
_symmetry.space_group_name_H-M   'P 1'
#
loop_
_entity.id
_entity.type
_entity.pdbx_description
1 polymer ?
#
loop_
_entity_poly.entity_id
_entity_poly.type
_entity_poly.pdbx_seq_one_letter_code
_entity_poly.pdbx_strand_id
1 'polypeptide(L)'
;MDINKKEKLKLWLKKYDYLFYTLLVPLYILAFFIEERLIVSDYYVSYLPIDDKIPFIVWFIYPYILWYLFLFCPGIFFAVKDKNEFKRYVTAICFSFFSVLAIYALIPNGQELRPSLEGLSGISVDILRMIYAADTNTNVCPSMHVIGCIIVVFAVFKSNYASKKARLPVVIGAFIISISTLFIKQHSILDLIIGVPYGIVCGMIAYPPKKVSSVSNDMADKLAEKYKTHLRKRAEAIPALATPVSPDKPDKRVFYHMLTKFRVEAFSIPNILSYFRIALIPLFAILYFNGKYYAAVGMLILSAATDMVDGKIARHLGQVTDLGKVLDPFADHMTQITMIICVAAKNKAVLILLTLLLVKEAVMVTLGGYVMKIVGAVNSARWYGKYCTASLYATMMLFVLFPEMPGTVATTLIVYCAAVIILALILYAIWFAGQLKQYRNNNKEKADADTSKEMPLTPDATSVPITQMSKEPQVNSNIMTEINVQMTKSE
;
A
#
# COMPACT_ATOMS: atom_id res chain seq x y z
N MET A 1 52.64 22.95 8.66
CA MET A 1 52.12 21.96 9.62
C MET A 1 51.79 20.71 8.83
N ASP A 2 52.70 19.74 8.81
CA ASP A 2 52.60 18.57 7.93
C ASP A 2 51.62 17.57 8.56
N ILE A 3 50.41 17.48 8.01
CA ILE A 3 49.36 16.60 8.55
C ILE A 3 49.88 15.16 8.45
N ASN A 4 50.04 14.52 9.62
CA ASN A 4 50.49 13.13 9.78
C ASN A 4 49.70 12.21 8.81
N LYS A 5 50.36 11.23 8.17
CA LYS A 5 49.73 10.23 7.29
C LYS A 5 48.46 9.62 7.91
N LYS A 6 48.44 9.37 9.23
CA LYS A 6 47.25 8.87 9.94
C LYS A 6 46.09 9.86 9.93
N GLU A 7 46.35 11.16 10.09
CA GLU A 7 45.32 12.20 10.02
C GLU A 7 44.84 12.45 8.59
N LYS A 8 45.73 12.42 7.59
CA LYS A 8 45.34 12.46 6.16
C LYS A 8 44.42 11.29 5.82
N LEU A 9 44.74 10.08 6.30
CA LEU A 9 43.89 8.90 6.12
C LEU A 9 42.54 9.06 6.83
N LYS A 10 42.51 9.56 8.08
CA LYS A 10 41.27 9.77 8.83
C LYS A 10 40.35 10.80 8.17
N LEU A 11 40.92 11.90 7.65
CA LEU A 11 40.20 12.91 6.88
C LEU A 11 39.67 12.36 5.55
N TRP A 12 40.48 11.55 4.87
CA TRP A 12 40.07 10.88 3.63
C TRP A 12 38.93 9.89 3.87
N LEU A 13 39.04 9.03 4.88
CA LEU A 13 37.99 8.09 5.28
C LEU A 13 36.70 8.79 5.67
N LYS A 14 36.78 9.90 6.41
CA LYS A 14 35.61 10.71 6.75
C LYS A 14 35.00 11.41 5.53
N LYS A 15 35.80 11.74 4.52
CA LYS A 15 35.32 12.35 3.26
C LYS A 15 34.59 11.34 2.38
N TYR A 16 35.00 10.08 2.36
CA TYR A 16 34.48 9.02 1.51
C TYR A 16 33.75 7.91 2.27
N ASP A 17 33.30 8.20 3.50
CA ASP A 17 32.58 7.27 4.38
C ASP A 17 31.36 6.62 3.70
N TYR A 18 30.68 7.39 2.84
CA TYR A 18 29.53 6.96 2.08
C TYR A 18 29.83 5.84 1.09
N LEU A 19 31.06 5.72 0.61
CA LEU A 19 31.46 4.62 -0.26
C LEU A 19 31.50 3.29 0.49
N PHE A 20 31.57 3.25 1.83
CA PHE A 20 31.46 2.00 2.58
C PHE A 20 30.12 1.29 2.40
N TYR A 21 29.07 2.01 1.97
CA TYR A 21 27.79 1.38 1.61
C TYR A 21 27.92 0.42 0.43
N THR A 22 28.96 0.53 -0.41
CA THR A 22 29.21 -0.45 -1.48
C THR A 22 29.53 -1.83 -0.93
N LEU A 23 29.97 -1.96 0.33
CA LEU A 23 30.20 -3.24 0.99
C LEU A 23 28.91 -4.06 1.18
N LEU A 24 27.74 -3.43 1.10
CA LEU A 24 26.46 -4.13 1.08
C LEU A 24 26.28 -4.97 -0.19
N VAL A 25 26.89 -4.56 -1.31
CA VAL A 25 26.78 -5.27 -2.60
C VAL A 25 27.50 -6.63 -2.59
N PRO A 26 28.80 -6.75 -2.22
CA PRO A 26 29.43 -8.06 -2.14
C PRO A 26 28.82 -8.93 -1.02
N LEU A 27 28.30 -8.34 0.06
CA LEU A 27 27.56 -9.09 1.07
C LEU A 27 26.27 -9.70 0.49
N TYR A 28 25.53 -8.93 -0.31
CA TYR A 28 24.35 -9.42 -1.02
C TYR A 28 24.71 -10.52 -2.03
N ILE A 29 25.75 -10.31 -2.84
CA ILE A 29 26.22 -11.30 -3.81
C ILE A 29 26.59 -12.61 -3.10
N LEU A 30 27.27 -12.53 -1.96
CA LEU A 30 27.60 -13.70 -1.15
C LEU A 30 26.33 -14.40 -0.63
N ALA A 31 25.36 -13.66 -0.11
CA ALA A 31 24.10 -14.21 0.37
C ALA A 31 23.31 -14.90 -0.75
N PHE A 32 23.23 -14.28 -1.93
CA PHE A 32 22.60 -14.85 -3.12
C PHE A 32 23.24 -16.19 -3.49
N PHE A 33 24.57 -16.27 -3.60
CA PHE A 33 25.25 -17.53 -3.94
C PHE A 33 25.15 -18.61 -2.86
N ILE A 34 25.00 -18.23 -1.59
CA ILE A 34 24.73 -19.17 -0.51
C ILE A 34 23.34 -19.77 -0.68
N GLU A 35 22.33 -18.93 -0.86
CA GLU A 35 20.94 -19.35 -0.99
C GLU A 35 20.71 -20.23 -2.24
N GLU A 36 21.32 -19.84 -3.36
CA GLU A 36 21.31 -20.60 -4.62
C GLU A 36 21.83 -22.04 -4.48
N ARG A 37 22.69 -22.30 -3.48
CA ARG A 37 23.23 -23.63 -3.21
C ARG A 37 22.45 -24.41 -2.15
N LEU A 38 21.67 -23.71 -1.32
CA LEU A 38 20.95 -24.32 -0.20
C LEU A 38 19.52 -24.75 -0.57
N ILE A 39 18.89 -24.08 -1.54
CA ILE A 39 17.47 -24.26 -1.87
C ILE A 39 17.34 -24.63 -3.35
N VAL A 40 17.59 -25.90 -3.65
CA VAL A 40 17.67 -26.42 -5.03
C VAL A 40 16.61 -27.47 -5.37
N SER A 41 15.85 -27.97 -4.38
CA SER A 41 14.84 -29.02 -4.57
C SER A 41 13.55 -28.69 -3.81
N ASP A 42 12.41 -29.19 -4.29
CA ASP A 42 11.06 -28.99 -3.71
C ASP A 42 10.56 -27.53 -3.67
N TYR A 43 10.77 -26.77 -4.76
CA TYR A 43 10.27 -25.42 -4.90
C TYR A 43 8.85 -25.33 -5.49
N TYR A 44 8.19 -24.19 -5.28
CA TYR A 44 6.94 -23.83 -5.95
C TYR A 44 7.21 -23.34 -7.37
N VAL A 45 6.52 -23.93 -8.37
CA VAL A 45 6.63 -23.47 -9.75
C VAL A 45 5.80 -22.19 -9.94
N SER A 46 6.48 -21.06 -10.06
CA SER A 46 5.92 -19.78 -10.48
C SER A 46 5.57 -19.84 -11.97
N TYR A 47 4.28 -19.95 -12.26
CA TYR A 47 3.77 -20.13 -13.61
C TYR A 47 2.32 -19.63 -13.73
N LEU A 48 2.00 -19.06 -14.88
CA LEU A 48 0.65 -18.77 -15.33
C LEU A 48 0.44 -19.33 -16.75
N PRO A 49 -0.79 -19.74 -17.13
CA PRO A 49 -1.08 -20.24 -18.49
C PRO A 49 -0.77 -19.26 -19.63
N ILE A 50 -0.58 -17.99 -19.32
CA ILE A 50 -0.16 -16.98 -20.30
C ILE A 50 1.33 -17.09 -20.64
N ASP A 51 2.16 -17.68 -19.78
CA ASP A 51 3.61 -17.88 -20.01
C ASP A 51 3.88 -18.75 -21.24
N ASP A 52 3.02 -19.72 -21.53
CA ASP A 52 3.12 -20.58 -22.72
C ASP A 52 2.91 -19.80 -24.02
N LYS A 53 2.17 -18.69 -23.97
CA LYS A 53 1.90 -17.83 -25.12
C LYS A 53 3.02 -16.83 -25.39
N ILE A 54 3.93 -16.64 -24.43
CA ILE A 54 5.07 -15.74 -24.58
C ILE A 54 6.15 -16.50 -25.37
N PRO A 55 6.56 -16.03 -26.55
CA PRO A 55 7.56 -16.75 -27.35
C PRO A 55 8.95 -16.60 -26.72
N PHE A 56 9.77 -17.64 -26.85
CA PHE A 56 11.19 -17.55 -26.53
C PHE A 56 11.94 -16.82 -27.65
N ILE A 57 12.65 -15.74 -27.33
CA ILE A 57 13.42 -14.95 -28.29
C ILE A 57 14.80 -14.64 -27.72
N VAL A 58 15.82 -15.36 -28.20
CA VAL A 58 17.21 -15.26 -27.71
C VAL A 58 17.80 -13.84 -27.78
N TRP A 59 17.41 -13.03 -28.77
CA TRP A 59 17.90 -11.66 -28.96
C TRP A 59 17.58 -10.72 -27.79
N PHE A 60 16.59 -11.06 -26.95
CA PHE A 60 16.29 -10.31 -25.74
C PHE A 60 17.35 -10.48 -24.63
N ILE A 61 18.38 -11.30 -24.84
CA ILE A 61 19.53 -11.36 -23.94
C ILE A 61 20.26 -10.01 -23.84
N TYR A 62 20.31 -9.23 -24.93
CA TYR A 62 20.96 -7.92 -24.93
C TYR A 62 20.28 -6.90 -24.02
N PRO A 63 18.96 -6.64 -24.14
CA PRO A 63 18.28 -5.79 -23.18
C PRO A 63 18.32 -6.37 -21.76
N TYR A 64 18.32 -7.68 -21.59
CA TYR A 64 18.43 -8.30 -20.27
C TYR A 64 19.77 -7.95 -19.58
N ILE A 65 20.92 -8.13 -20.25
CA ILE A 65 22.23 -7.82 -19.65
C ILE A 65 22.45 -6.33 -19.41
N LEU A 66 21.69 -5.44 -20.07
CA LEU A 66 21.72 -4.00 -19.76
C LEU A 66 21.28 -3.72 -18.32
N TRP A 67 20.59 -4.64 -17.65
CA TRP A 67 20.19 -4.52 -16.25
C TRP A 67 21.36 -4.20 -15.32
N TYR A 68 22.52 -4.85 -15.51
CA TYR A 68 23.71 -4.61 -14.69
C TYR A 68 24.18 -3.14 -14.80
N LEU A 69 24.24 -2.61 -16.02
CA LEU A 69 24.57 -1.20 -16.26
C LEU A 69 23.47 -0.28 -15.75
N PHE A 70 22.20 -0.69 -15.88
CA PHE A 70 21.05 0.07 -15.45
C PHE A 70 21.03 0.28 -13.92
N LEU A 71 21.52 -0.68 -13.14
CA LEU A 71 21.73 -0.54 -11.70
C LEU A 71 23.02 0.21 -11.34
N PHE A 72 24.11 -0.07 -12.04
CA PHE A 72 25.44 0.42 -11.67
C PHE A 72 25.65 1.90 -12.02
N CYS A 73 25.22 2.33 -13.22
CA CYS A 73 25.43 3.69 -13.70
C CYS A 73 24.78 4.78 -12.82
N PRO A 74 23.51 4.64 -12.36
CA PRO A 74 22.93 5.57 -11.38
C PRO A 74 23.71 5.60 -10.06
N GLY A 75 24.24 4.46 -9.61
CA GLY A 75 25.09 4.38 -8.42
C GLY A 75 26.33 5.25 -8.55
N ILE A 76 27.09 5.12 -9.64
CA ILE A 76 28.24 5.99 -9.91
C ILE A 76 27.82 7.45 -10.00
N PHE A 77 26.74 7.75 -10.73
CA PHE A 77 26.25 9.10 -10.89
C PHE A 77 25.95 9.78 -9.54
N PHE A 78 25.25 9.10 -8.64
CA PHE A 78 24.96 9.63 -7.31
C PHE A 78 26.21 9.68 -6.43
N ALA A 79 27.13 8.72 -6.51
CA ALA A 79 28.38 8.75 -5.75
C ALA A 79 29.21 10.02 -6.00
N VAL A 80 29.13 10.57 -7.22
CA VAL A 80 29.82 11.80 -7.63
C VAL A 80 28.99 13.05 -7.33
N LYS A 81 27.66 12.99 -7.47
CA LYS A 81 26.79 14.17 -7.36
C LYS A 81 26.30 14.47 -5.94
N ASP A 82 25.92 13.44 -5.18
CA ASP A 82 25.36 13.60 -3.84
C ASP A 82 25.54 12.32 -3.00
N LYS A 83 26.32 12.46 -1.92
CA LYS A 83 26.63 11.38 -0.98
C LYS A 83 25.38 10.80 -0.31
N ASN A 84 24.38 11.62 0.00
CA ASN A 84 23.17 11.17 0.67
C ASN A 84 22.27 10.40 -0.28
N GLU A 85 22.15 10.87 -1.53
CA GLU A 85 21.45 10.14 -2.58
C GLU A 85 22.12 8.80 -2.87
N PHE A 86 23.46 8.76 -2.87
CA PHE A 86 24.20 7.52 -3.03
C PHE A 86 23.91 6.51 -1.90
N LYS A 87 24.05 6.95 -0.63
CA LYS A 87 23.75 6.10 0.54
C LYS A 87 22.33 5.54 0.45
N ARG A 88 21.36 6.40 0.13
CA ARG A 88 19.95 6.02 0.01
C ARG A 88 19.72 5.04 -1.13
N TYR A 89 20.28 5.28 -2.31
CA TYR A 89 20.15 4.42 -3.47
C TYR A 89 20.71 3.01 -3.22
N VAL A 90 21.95 2.92 -2.73
CA VAL A 90 22.60 1.63 -2.45
C VAL A 90 21.85 0.88 -1.35
N THR A 91 21.46 1.57 -0.27
CA THR A 91 20.67 0.96 0.80
C THR A 91 19.32 0.46 0.28
N ALA A 92 18.64 1.23 -0.58
CA ALA A 92 17.36 0.84 -1.15
C ALA A 92 17.47 -0.44 -1.98
N ILE A 93 18.45 -0.51 -2.89
CA ILE A 93 18.70 -1.71 -3.70
C ILE A 93 19.02 -2.90 -2.81
N CYS A 94 20.03 -2.79 -1.95
CA CYS A 94 20.47 -3.91 -1.11
C CYS A 94 19.38 -4.37 -0.15
N PHE A 95 18.69 -3.47 0.54
CA PHE A 95 17.62 -3.85 1.47
C PHE A 95 16.49 -4.58 0.75
N SER A 96 16.09 -4.11 -0.43
CA SER A 96 15.04 -4.75 -1.23
C SER A 96 15.46 -6.12 -1.73
N PHE A 97 16.73 -6.30 -2.12
CA PHE A 97 17.20 -7.61 -2.57
C PHE A 97 17.37 -8.58 -1.40
N PHE A 98 17.90 -8.14 -0.25
CA PHE A 98 17.94 -8.97 0.96
C PHE A 98 16.55 -9.37 1.45
N SER A 99 15.55 -8.49 1.36
CA SER A 99 14.19 -8.84 1.75
C SER A 99 13.54 -9.82 0.77
N VAL A 100 13.95 -9.82 -0.50
CA VAL A 100 13.55 -10.87 -1.45
C VAL A 100 14.28 -12.19 -1.18
N LEU A 101 15.58 -12.19 -0.88
CA LEU A 101 16.29 -13.39 -0.41
C LEU A 101 15.60 -14.01 0.81
N ALA A 102 15.16 -13.19 1.76
CA ALA A 102 14.37 -13.69 2.89
C ALA A 102 13.03 -14.35 2.47
N ILE A 103 12.39 -13.86 1.40
CA ILE A 103 11.17 -14.47 0.86
C ILE A 103 11.50 -15.81 0.20
N TYR A 104 12.58 -15.87 -0.58
CA TYR A 104 13.05 -17.10 -1.23
C TYR A 104 13.35 -18.19 -0.20
N ALA A 105 13.98 -17.82 0.92
CA ALA A 105 14.28 -18.73 2.01
C ALA A 105 13.02 -19.29 2.70
N LEU A 106 11.95 -18.49 2.78
CA LEU A 106 10.69 -18.88 3.40
C LEU A 106 9.75 -19.62 2.44
N ILE A 107 9.79 -19.24 1.16
CA ILE A 107 8.93 -19.75 0.10
C ILE A 107 9.82 -20.06 -1.12
N PRO A 108 10.55 -21.18 -1.08
CA PRO A 108 11.30 -21.68 -2.23
C PRO A 108 10.43 -21.72 -3.47
N ASN A 109 10.87 -21.08 -4.54
CA ASN A 109 10.12 -21.02 -5.78
C ASN A 109 11.05 -21.20 -6.99
N GLY A 110 10.50 -21.35 -8.19
CA GLY A 110 11.27 -21.53 -9.41
C GLY A 110 10.36 -21.57 -10.62
N GLN A 111 10.92 -21.75 -11.81
CA GLN A 111 10.16 -21.84 -13.06
C GLN A 111 10.71 -22.93 -13.98
N GLU A 112 9.85 -23.53 -14.81
CA GLU A 112 10.21 -24.61 -15.74
C GLU A 112 9.97 -24.19 -17.20
N LEU A 113 10.28 -22.93 -17.51
CA LEU A 113 9.99 -22.27 -18.78
C LEU A 113 11.18 -22.29 -19.77
N ARG A 114 12.39 -22.57 -19.28
CA ARG A 114 13.63 -22.51 -20.09
C ARG A 114 13.61 -23.59 -21.19
N PRO A 115 13.78 -23.21 -22.47
CA PRO A 115 13.88 -24.20 -23.54
C PRO A 115 15.27 -24.84 -23.58
N SER A 116 15.38 -26.00 -24.23
CA SER A 116 16.68 -26.56 -24.59
C SER A 116 17.40 -25.64 -25.56
N LEU A 117 18.67 -25.37 -25.28
CA LEU A 117 19.56 -24.58 -26.15
C LEU A 117 20.46 -25.46 -27.03
N GLU A 118 20.17 -26.77 -27.08
CA GLU A 118 20.87 -27.72 -27.94
C GLU A 118 20.63 -27.40 -29.42
N GLY A 119 21.67 -27.51 -30.24
CA GLY A 119 21.59 -27.22 -31.68
C GLY A 119 21.59 -25.74 -32.07
N LEU A 120 21.46 -24.80 -31.11
CA LEU A 120 21.57 -23.36 -31.37
C LEU A 120 23.02 -22.88 -31.25
N SER A 121 23.43 -21.94 -32.10
CA SER A 121 24.78 -21.36 -32.08
C SER A 121 24.76 -19.85 -32.28
N GLY A 122 25.81 -19.17 -31.82
CA GLY A 122 25.99 -17.72 -31.94
C GLY A 122 26.10 -17.01 -30.60
N ILE A 123 26.65 -15.79 -30.63
CA ILE A 123 27.01 -14.99 -29.45
C ILE A 123 25.85 -14.83 -28.47
N SER A 124 24.64 -14.58 -28.98
CA SER A 124 23.44 -14.41 -28.14
C SER A 124 23.12 -15.68 -27.34
N VAL A 125 23.33 -16.86 -27.94
CA VAL A 125 23.10 -18.16 -27.30
C VAL A 125 24.19 -18.44 -26.27
N ASP A 126 25.44 -18.11 -26.56
CA ASP A 126 26.57 -18.30 -25.65
C ASP A 126 26.44 -17.44 -24.40
N ILE A 127 26.04 -16.16 -24.56
CA ILE A 127 25.74 -15.27 -23.44
C ILE A 127 24.58 -15.84 -22.62
N LEU A 128 23.50 -16.30 -23.29
CA LEU A 128 22.34 -16.87 -22.61
C LEU A 128 22.71 -18.12 -21.80
N ARG A 129 23.54 -19.02 -22.34
CA ARG A 129 24.05 -20.20 -21.60
C ARG A 129 24.80 -19.81 -20.35
N MET A 130 25.69 -18.81 -20.45
CA MET A 130 26.44 -18.30 -19.31
C MET A 130 25.50 -17.73 -18.24
N ILE A 131 24.49 -16.95 -18.64
CA ILE A 131 23.49 -16.40 -17.71
C ILE A 131 22.69 -17.52 -17.04
N TYR A 132 22.15 -18.47 -17.80
CA TYR A 132 21.38 -19.58 -17.24
C TYR A 132 22.17 -20.46 -16.27
N ALA A 133 23.49 -20.56 -16.45
CA ALA A 133 24.37 -21.30 -15.57
C ALA A 133 24.71 -20.53 -14.28
N ALA A 134 24.75 -19.19 -14.33
CA ALA A 134 25.11 -18.34 -13.21
C ALA A 134 23.90 -17.91 -12.35
N ASP A 135 22.74 -17.74 -12.97
CA ASP A 135 21.48 -17.35 -12.36
C ASP A 135 20.47 -18.46 -12.71
N THR A 136 20.18 -19.37 -11.78
CA THR A 136 19.32 -20.52 -12.08
C THR A 136 17.86 -20.10 -12.23
N ASN A 137 17.01 -21.05 -12.58
CA ASN A 137 15.56 -20.86 -12.64
C ASN A 137 14.89 -21.04 -11.27
N THR A 138 15.66 -21.13 -10.19
CA THR A 138 15.18 -21.24 -8.81
C THR A 138 15.24 -19.87 -8.12
N ASN A 139 14.37 -19.66 -7.15
CA ASN A 139 14.26 -18.45 -6.35
C ASN A 139 14.18 -17.18 -7.22
N VAL A 140 13.18 -17.14 -8.09
CA VAL A 140 13.01 -16.07 -9.10
C VAL A 140 11.81 -15.15 -8.82
N CYS A 141 10.92 -15.53 -7.90
CA CYS A 141 9.65 -14.87 -7.62
C CYS A 141 9.60 -14.30 -6.19
N PRO A 142 9.52 -12.97 -5.99
CA PRO A 142 9.38 -11.91 -6.98
C PRO A 142 10.66 -11.58 -7.75
N SER A 143 10.54 -11.01 -8.95
CA SER A 143 11.70 -10.71 -9.81
C SER A 143 12.56 -9.55 -9.28
N MET A 144 13.82 -9.85 -8.88
CA MET A 144 14.80 -8.82 -8.50
C MET A 144 15.16 -7.90 -9.66
N HIS A 145 15.12 -8.39 -10.91
CA HIS A 145 15.39 -7.59 -12.10
C HIS A 145 14.41 -6.41 -12.19
N VAL A 146 13.13 -6.71 -12.01
CA VAL A 146 12.02 -5.74 -12.03
C VAL A 146 12.11 -4.79 -10.84
N ILE A 147 12.35 -5.31 -9.64
CA ILE A 147 12.47 -4.51 -8.41
C ILE A 147 13.61 -3.49 -8.55
N GLY A 148 14.78 -3.93 -9.01
CA GLY A 148 15.93 -3.07 -9.25
C GLY A 148 15.62 -1.97 -10.27
N CYS A 149 14.96 -2.32 -11.38
CA CYS A 149 14.51 -1.35 -12.38
C CYS A 149 13.60 -0.28 -11.79
N ILE A 150 12.66 -0.66 -10.93
CA ILE A 150 11.73 0.28 -10.29
C ILE A 150 12.47 1.20 -9.31
N ILE A 151 13.40 0.68 -8.51
CA ILE A 151 14.19 1.51 -7.58
C ILE A 151 15.01 2.56 -8.35
N VAL A 152 15.58 2.22 -9.50
CA VAL A 152 16.26 3.18 -10.38
C VAL A 152 15.30 4.25 -10.88
N VAL A 153 14.08 3.89 -11.31
CA VAL A 153 13.06 4.85 -11.72
C VAL A 153 12.74 5.81 -10.57
N PHE A 154 12.53 5.32 -9.35
CA PHE A 154 12.30 6.16 -8.17
C PHE A 154 13.48 7.11 -7.90
N ALA A 155 14.70 6.59 -7.90
CA ALA A 155 15.91 7.37 -7.65
C ALA A 155 16.06 8.52 -8.66
N VAL A 156 15.86 8.25 -9.95
CA VAL A 156 15.96 9.26 -11.02
C VAL A 156 14.83 10.29 -10.93
N PHE A 157 13.60 9.88 -10.61
CA PHE A 157 12.48 10.82 -10.52
C PHE A 157 12.58 11.75 -9.31
N LYS A 158 13.17 11.26 -8.21
CA LYS A 158 13.27 11.97 -6.93
C LYS A 158 14.56 12.74 -6.76
N SER A 159 15.60 12.39 -7.53
CA SER A 159 16.86 13.13 -7.52
C SER A 159 16.68 14.57 -7.98
N ASN A 160 17.35 15.48 -7.27
CA ASN A 160 17.47 16.89 -7.68
C ASN A 160 18.52 17.10 -8.79
N TYR A 161 19.38 16.11 -9.04
CA TYR A 161 20.50 16.20 -9.97
C TYR A 161 20.20 15.54 -11.31
N ALA A 162 19.33 14.53 -11.33
CA ALA A 162 18.95 13.86 -12.55
C ALA A 162 18.10 14.79 -13.44
N SER A 163 18.48 14.91 -14.71
CA SER A 163 17.72 15.72 -15.67
C SER A 163 16.32 15.16 -15.87
N LYS A 164 15.32 16.05 -15.99
CA LYS A 164 13.95 15.66 -16.34
C LYS A 164 13.88 14.90 -17.67
N LYS A 165 14.82 15.16 -18.60
CA LYS A 165 14.92 14.45 -19.88
C LYS A 165 15.34 12.98 -19.71
N ALA A 166 16.07 12.64 -18.64
CA ALA A 166 16.51 11.28 -18.36
C ALA A 166 15.38 10.37 -17.86
N ARG A 167 14.26 10.93 -17.40
CA ARG A 167 13.13 10.18 -16.82
C ARG A 167 12.48 9.23 -17.82
N LEU A 168 12.23 9.70 -19.04
CA LEU A 168 11.57 8.88 -20.07
C LEU A 168 12.46 7.72 -20.54
N PRO A 169 13.74 7.93 -20.91
CA PRO A 169 14.66 6.83 -21.23
C PRO A 169 14.79 5.80 -20.10
N VAL A 170 14.81 6.24 -18.84
CA VAL A 170 14.89 5.34 -17.68
C VAL A 170 13.62 4.51 -17.54
N VAL A 171 12.42 5.08 -17.71
CA VAL A 171 11.17 4.30 -17.68
C VAL A 171 11.11 3.30 -18.84
N ILE A 172 11.51 3.72 -20.04
CA ILE A 172 11.55 2.83 -21.21
C ILE A 172 12.56 1.69 -20.99
N GLY A 173 13.75 2.01 -20.50
CA GLY A 173 14.78 1.02 -20.17
C GLY A 173 14.30 0.01 -19.12
N ALA A 174 13.71 0.50 -18.03
CA ALA A 174 13.13 -0.35 -16.99
C ALA A 174 12.06 -1.30 -17.54
N PHE A 175 11.18 -0.81 -18.42
CA PHE A 175 10.16 -1.63 -19.07
C PHE A 175 10.77 -2.68 -20.00
N ILE A 176 11.68 -2.27 -20.89
CA ILE A 176 12.35 -3.16 -21.84
C ILE A 176 13.11 -4.27 -21.10
N ILE A 177 13.88 -3.92 -20.07
CA ILE A 177 14.61 -4.88 -19.24
C ILE A 177 13.63 -5.84 -18.56
N SER A 178 12.57 -5.32 -17.93
CA SER A 178 11.58 -6.16 -17.24
C SER A 178 10.93 -7.16 -18.20
N ILE A 179 10.50 -6.71 -19.37
CA ILE A 179 9.88 -7.56 -20.39
C ILE A 179 10.88 -8.55 -21.00
N SER A 180 12.15 -8.17 -21.16
CA SER A 180 13.18 -9.06 -21.70
C SER A 180 13.34 -10.34 -20.91
N THR A 181 13.13 -10.29 -19.60
CA THR A 181 13.19 -11.47 -18.72
C THR A 181 12.19 -12.56 -19.09
N LEU A 182 11.03 -12.18 -19.64
CA LEU A 182 9.99 -13.11 -20.08
C LEU A 182 10.37 -13.80 -21.40
N PHE A 183 10.90 -13.02 -22.34
CA PHE A 183 11.27 -13.51 -23.68
C PHE A 183 12.51 -14.41 -23.65
N ILE A 184 13.43 -14.18 -22.70
CA ILE A 184 14.53 -15.11 -22.43
C ILE A 184 14.13 -16.20 -21.42
N LYS A 185 12.85 -16.36 -21.08
CA LYS A 185 12.35 -17.42 -20.18
C LYS A 185 13.13 -17.52 -18.85
N GLN A 186 13.58 -16.37 -18.35
CA GLN A 186 14.23 -16.25 -17.04
C GLN A 186 13.19 -16.11 -15.93
N HIS A 187 12.13 -15.35 -16.20
CA HIS A 187 11.03 -15.11 -15.28
C HIS A 187 9.68 -15.51 -15.90
N SER A 188 8.76 -15.99 -15.06
CA SER A 188 7.33 -16.03 -15.38
C SER A 188 6.76 -14.61 -15.31
N ILE A 189 5.66 -14.36 -16.05
CA ILE A 189 4.88 -13.13 -15.91
C ILE A 189 4.37 -12.92 -14.47
N LEU A 190 4.19 -14.00 -13.70
CA LEU A 190 3.81 -13.95 -12.30
C LEU A 190 4.88 -13.24 -11.46
N ASP A 191 6.16 -13.48 -11.76
CA ASP A 191 7.30 -12.85 -11.07
C ASP A 191 7.32 -11.33 -11.26
N LEU A 192 6.85 -10.85 -12.41
CA LEU A 192 6.67 -9.43 -12.72
C LEU A 192 5.44 -8.87 -12.03
N ILE A 193 4.31 -9.59 -12.05
CA ILE A 193 3.06 -9.18 -11.40
C ILE A 193 3.29 -8.95 -9.90
N ILE A 194 4.14 -9.75 -9.26
CA ILE A 194 4.50 -9.61 -7.85
C ILE A 194 5.68 -8.63 -7.68
N GLY A 195 6.69 -8.70 -8.56
CA GLY A 195 7.89 -7.85 -8.50
C GLY A 195 7.62 -6.36 -8.71
N VAL A 196 6.66 -6.00 -9.57
CA VAL A 196 6.28 -4.59 -9.79
C VAL A 196 5.75 -3.92 -8.51
N PRO A 197 4.65 -4.39 -7.90
CA PRO A 197 4.13 -3.76 -6.69
C PRO A 197 5.15 -3.83 -5.55
N TYR A 198 5.89 -4.94 -5.40
CA TYR A 198 6.95 -5.06 -4.39
C TYR A 198 8.04 -4.00 -4.58
N GLY A 199 8.53 -3.82 -5.81
CA GLY A 199 9.52 -2.81 -6.15
C GLY A 199 9.01 -1.38 -5.95
N ILE A 200 7.73 -1.13 -6.20
CA ILE A 200 7.10 0.17 -5.92
C ILE A 200 7.09 0.44 -4.41
N VAL A 201 6.65 -0.53 -3.59
CA VAL A 201 6.67 -0.41 -2.12
C VAL A 201 8.08 -0.08 -1.63
N CYS A 202 9.07 -0.87 -2.05
CA CYS A 202 10.47 -0.65 -1.68
C CYS A 202 10.97 0.72 -2.12
N GLY A 203 10.69 1.10 -3.37
CA GLY A 203 11.04 2.40 -3.94
C GLY A 203 10.42 3.55 -3.17
N MET A 204 9.20 3.42 -2.66
CA MET A 204 8.58 4.47 -1.86
C MET A 204 9.05 4.52 -0.41
N ILE A 205 9.36 3.38 0.20
CA ILE A 205 10.00 3.35 1.53
C ILE A 205 11.35 4.09 1.45
N ALA A 206 12.14 3.79 0.42
CA ALA A 206 13.41 4.46 0.19
C ALA A 206 13.23 5.93 -0.23
N TYR A 207 12.26 6.24 -1.08
CA TYR A 207 12.02 7.57 -1.63
C TYR A 207 10.60 8.06 -1.35
N PRO A 208 10.29 8.41 -0.08
CA PRO A 208 8.94 8.70 0.35
C PRO A 208 8.27 9.80 -0.48
N PRO A 209 6.96 9.70 -0.75
CA PRO A 209 6.17 10.79 -1.28
C PRO A 209 6.30 12.03 -0.39
N LYS A 210 6.30 13.22 -0.99
CA LYS A 210 6.10 14.46 -0.23
C LYS A 210 4.72 14.38 0.45
N LYS A 211 4.58 14.92 1.67
CA LYS A 211 3.33 14.85 2.45
C LYS A 211 2.12 15.28 1.61
N VAL A 212 1.07 14.45 1.60
CA VAL A 212 -0.11 14.58 0.72
C VAL A 212 -0.79 15.95 0.87
N SER A 213 -0.92 16.45 2.11
CA SER A 213 -1.52 17.76 2.40
C SER A 213 -0.78 18.92 1.72
N SER A 214 0.56 18.88 1.69
CA SER A 214 1.38 19.93 1.08
C SER A 214 1.35 19.91 -0.45
N VAL A 215 1.25 18.72 -1.05
CA VAL A 215 1.24 18.53 -2.52
C VAL A 215 -0.11 18.90 -3.12
N SER A 216 -1.20 18.52 -2.44
CA SER A 216 -2.56 18.88 -2.86
C SER A 216 -2.75 20.40 -2.90
N ASN A 217 -2.23 21.13 -1.90
CA ASN A 217 -2.29 22.58 -1.86
C ASN A 217 -1.42 23.24 -2.95
N ASP A 218 -0.13 22.89 -3.04
CA ASP A 218 0.79 23.45 -4.05
C ASP A 218 0.31 23.21 -5.50
N MET A 219 -0.26 22.04 -5.79
CA MET A 219 -0.74 21.72 -7.12
C MET A 219 -2.08 22.40 -7.44
N ALA A 220 -2.97 22.52 -6.46
CA ALA A 220 -4.22 23.28 -6.58
C ALA A 220 -3.93 24.77 -6.83
N ASP A 221 -2.94 25.33 -6.13
CA ASP A 221 -2.51 26.71 -6.30
C ASP A 221 -1.95 26.94 -7.71
N LYS A 222 -1.06 26.06 -8.19
CA LYS A 222 -0.50 26.14 -9.56
C LYS A 222 -1.57 26.03 -10.65
N LEU A 223 -2.60 25.19 -10.45
CA LEU A 223 -3.71 25.05 -11.39
C LEU A 223 -4.65 26.26 -11.34
N ALA A 224 -4.93 26.78 -10.15
CA ALA A 224 -5.70 28.00 -9.97
C ALA A 224 -5.00 29.20 -10.64
N GLU A 225 -3.68 29.28 -10.53
CA GLU A 225 -2.86 30.32 -11.14
C GLU A 225 -2.85 30.19 -12.66
N LYS A 226 -2.61 28.99 -13.22
CA LYS A 226 -2.70 28.72 -14.66
C LYS A 226 -4.09 29.06 -15.23
N TYR A 227 -5.15 28.78 -14.48
CA TYR A 227 -6.53 29.13 -14.86
C TYR A 227 -6.77 30.64 -14.85
N LYS A 228 -6.32 31.35 -13.81
CA LYS A 228 -6.35 32.83 -13.77
C LYS A 228 -5.61 33.42 -14.98
N THR A 229 -4.45 32.87 -15.34
CA THR A 229 -3.70 33.30 -16.54
C THR A 229 -4.48 33.05 -17.83
N HIS A 230 -5.13 31.90 -17.97
CA HIS A 230 -5.96 31.59 -19.14
C HIS A 230 -7.20 32.49 -19.25
N LEU A 231 -7.89 32.78 -18.14
CA LEU A 231 -9.00 33.71 -18.10
C LEU A 231 -8.55 35.12 -18.47
N ARG A 232 -7.40 35.56 -17.94
CA ARG A 232 -6.82 36.87 -18.26
C ARG A 232 -6.52 37.01 -19.75
N LYS A 233 -5.87 36.01 -20.36
CA LYS A 233 -5.63 35.97 -21.82
C LYS A 233 -6.92 35.95 -22.65
N ARG A 234 -7.98 35.28 -22.16
CA ARG A 234 -9.26 35.19 -22.85
C ARG A 234 -10.07 36.48 -22.75
N ALA A 235 -10.01 37.16 -21.60
CA ALA A 235 -10.60 38.49 -21.40
C ALA A 235 -9.87 39.56 -22.22
N GLU A 236 -8.54 39.48 -22.33
CA GLU A 236 -7.72 40.34 -23.20
C GLU A 236 -8.03 40.13 -24.69
N ALA A 237 -8.31 38.88 -25.11
CA ALA A 237 -8.62 38.55 -26.51
C ALA A 237 -10.05 38.88 -26.95
N ILE A 238 -11.01 38.94 -26.03
CA ILE A 238 -12.43 39.23 -26.33
C ILE A 238 -13.01 40.14 -25.24
N PRO A 239 -12.92 41.48 -25.40
CA PRO A 239 -13.39 42.44 -24.40
C PRO A 239 -14.88 42.35 -24.08
N ALA A 240 -15.70 41.91 -25.05
CA ALA A 240 -17.16 41.81 -24.93
C ALA A 240 -17.66 40.60 -24.11
N LEU A 241 -16.78 39.68 -23.69
CA LEU A 241 -17.12 38.49 -22.90
C LEU A 241 -16.75 38.60 -21.42
N ALA A 242 -16.47 39.82 -20.94
CA ALA A 242 -16.24 40.13 -19.53
C ALA A 242 -17.51 40.06 -18.65
N THR A 243 -18.51 39.25 -19.04
CA THR A 243 -19.62 38.94 -18.16
C THR A 243 -19.18 37.88 -17.13
N PRO A 244 -19.62 37.99 -15.86
CA PRO A 244 -19.28 37.01 -14.84
C PRO A 244 -19.76 35.64 -15.31
N VAL A 245 -18.84 34.68 -15.42
CA VAL A 245 -19.19 33.27 -15.66
C VAL A 245 -20.10 32.83 -14.51
N SER A 246 -21.35 32.46 -14.82
CA SER A 246 -22.34 31.99 -13.86
C SER A 246 -21.77 30.88 -12.96
N PRO A 247 -22.03 30.91 -11.62
CA PRO A 247 -21.40 30.01 -10.65
C PRO A 247 -21.95 28.58 -10.63
N ASP A 248 -22.93 28.24 -11.46
CA ASP A 248 -23.66 26.95 -11.37
C ASP A 248 -22.96 25.73 -11.99
N LYS A 249 -21.75 25.88 -12.52
CA LYS A 249 -20.93 24.70 -12.90
C LYS A 249 -19.96 24.41 -11.76
N PRO A 250 -19.84 23.15 -11.29
CA PRO A 250 -18.92 22.81 -10.21
C PRO A 250 -17.55 23.41 -10.54
N ASP A 251 -17.05 24.24 -9.62
CA ASP A 251 -15.82 24.99 -9.85
C ASP A 251 -14.75 24.01 -10.35
N LYS A 252 -14.25 24.25 -11.56
CA LYS A 252 -13.23 23.38 -12.17
C LYS A 252 -12.02 23.23 -11.25
N ARG A 253 -11.75 24.21 -10.37
CA ARG A 253 -10.73 24.09 -9.31
C ARG A 253 -11.03 22.96 -8.34
N VAL A 254 -12.27 22.82 -7.89
CA VAL A 254 -12.70 21.74 -6.99
C VAL A 254 -12.56 20.39 -7.69
N PHE A 255 -12.96 20.28 -8.96
CA PHE A 255 -12.79 19.05 -9.74
C PHE A 255 -11.32 18.66 -9.93
N TYR A 256 -10.46 19.60 -10.32
CA TYR A 256 -9.03 19.35 -10.47
C TYR A 256 -8.34 19.04 -9.13
N HIS A 257 -8.72 19.73 -8.05
CA HIS A 257 -8.25 19.44 -6.70
C HIS A 257 -8.64 18.03 -6.28
N MET A 258 -9.88 17.60 -6.55
CA MET A 258 -10.35 16.25 -6.29
C MET A 258 -9.56 15.20 -7.08
N LEU A 259 -9.36 15.40 -8.39
CA LEU A 259 -8.57 14.48 -9.23
C LEU A 259 -7.11 14.39 -8.82
N THR A 260 -6.50 15.51 -8.44
CA THR A 260 -5.10 15.53 -7.98
C THR A 260 -4.94 14.91 -6.60
N LYS A 261 -5.86 15.20 -5.67
CA LYS A 261 -5.95 14.53 -4.37
C LYS A 261 -6.06 13.02 -4.57
N PHE A 262 -7.02 12.55 -5.38
CA PHE A 262 -7.19 11.13 -5.69
C PHE A 262 -5.93 10.51 -6.27
N ARG A 263 -5.27 11.16 -7.24
CA ARG A 263 -4.05 10.64 -7.85
C ARG A 263 -2.90 10.51 -6.85
N VAL A 264 -2.73 11.46 -5.94
CA VAL A 264 -1.67 11.39 -4.91
C VAL A 264 -1.99 10.32 -3.87
N GLU A 265 -3.25 10.21 -3.46
CA GLU A 265 -3.69 9.17 -2.53
C GLU A 265 -3.53 7.77 -3.11
N ALA A 266 -3.90 7.56 -4.38
CA ALA A 266 -3.75 6.28 -5.07
C ALA A 266 -2.32 5.75 -5.03
N PHE A 267 -1.32 6.64 -5.17
CA PHE A 267 0.09 6.27 -5.08
C PHE A 267 0.70 6.61 -3.71
N SER A 268 -0.06 6.47 -2.63
CA SER A 268 0.48 6.47 -1.26
C SER A 268 0.99 5.08 -0.86
N ILE A 269 1.96 5.04 0.07
CA ILE A 269 2.59 3.76 0.47
C ILE A 269 1.55 2.77 0.99
N PRO A 270 0.59 3.18 1.85
CA PRO A 270 -0.42 2.27 2.35
C PRO A 270 -1.29 1.70 1.24
N ASN A 271 -1.77 2.54 0.32
CA ASN A 271 -2.67 2.10 -0.76
C ASN A 271 -1.99 1.14 -1.74
N ILE A 272 -0.67 1.28 -1.95
CA ILE A 272 0.09 0.36 -2.78
C ILE A 272 0.29 -1.00 -2.09
N LEU A 273 0.44 -1.02 -0.76
CA LEU A 273 0.42 -2.27 0.01
C LEU A 273 -0.96 -2.94 -0.09
N SER A 274 -2.05 -2.19 -0.13
CA SER A 274 -3.40 -2.71 -0.37
C SER A 274 -3.56 -3.26 -1.80
N TYR A 275 -2.98 -2.61 -2.83
CA TYR A 275 -2.94 -3.17 -4.19
C TYR A 275 -2.09 -4.43 -4.28
N PHE A 276 -0.96 -4.48 -3.57
CA PHE A 276 -0.13 -5.68 -3.46
C PHE A 276 -0.94 -6.83 -2.89
N ARG A 277 -1.69 -6.62 -1.80
CA ARG A 277 -2.62 -7.62 -1.24
C ARG A 277 -3.65 -8.08 -2.26
N ILE A 278 -4.25 -7.17 -3.03
CA ILE A 278 -5.20 -7.55 -4.10
C ILE A 278 -4.52 -8.43 -5.17
N ALA A 279 -3.29 -8.09 -5.56
CA ALA A 279 -2.51 -8.89 -6.52
C ALA A 279 -2.10 -10.26 -5.98
N LEU A 280 -2.01 -10.42 -4.66
CA LEU A 280 -1.74 -11.70 -4.00
C LEU A 280 -2.96 -12.66 -4.00
N ILE A 281 -4.18 -12.16 -4.22
CA ILE A 281 -5.40 -12.98 -4.18
C ILE A 281 -5.43 -14.05 -5.30
N PRO A 282 -5.13 -13.74 -6.58
CA PRO A 282 -5.02 -14.78 -7.61
C PRO A 282 -3.91 -15.80 -7.31
N LEU A 283 -2.77 -15.33 -6.79
CA LEU A 283 -1.65 -16.20 -6.41
C LEU A 283 -2.06 -17.20 -5.32
N PHE A 284 -2.79 -16.74 -4.29
CA PHE A 284 -3.37 -17.61 -3.27
C PHE A 284 -4.16 -18.77 -3.88
N ALA A 285 -5.08 -18.42 -4.79
CA ALA A 285 -5.99 -19.40 -5.39
C ALA A 285 -5.19 -20.43 -6.20
N ILE A 286 -4.22 -19.99 -6.99
CA ILE A 286 -3.34 -20.89 -7.76
C ILE A 286 -2.56 -21.83 -6.84
N LEU A 287 -1.94 -21.30 -5.77
CA LEU A 287 -1.21 -22.10 -4.78
C LEU A 287 -2.10 -23.16 -4.12
N TYR A 288 -3.32 -22.77 -3.74
CA TYR A 288 -4.29 -23.65 -3.11
C TYR A 288 -4.73 -24.79 -4.05
N PHE A 289 -5.08 -24.47 -5.29
CA PHE A 289 -5.53 -25.48 -6.26
C PHE A 289 -4.41 -26.39 -6.75
N ASN A 290 -3.16 -25.92 -6.74
CA ASN A 290 -1.99 -26.75 -7.03
C ASN A 290 -1.51 -27.60 -5.83
N GLY A 291 -2.25 -27.61 -4.71
CA GLY A 291 -1.94 -28.42 -3.53
C GLY A 291 -0.77 -27.91 -2.69
N LYS A 292 -0.28 -26.69 -2.93
CA LYS A 292 0.86 -26.08 -2.23
C LYS A 292 0.38 -25.31 -1.00
N TYR A 293 -0.25 -26.03 -0.07
CA TYR A 293 -0.98 -25.46 1.07
C TYR A 293 -0.11 -24.63 2.04
N TYR A 294 1.12 -25.07 2.33
CA TYR A 294 2.05 -24.33 3.18
C TYR A 294 2.44 -22.96 2.58
N ALA A 295 2.72 -22.93 1.27
CA ALA A 295 3.02 -21.70 0.56
C ALA A 295 1.78 -20.77 0.49
N ALA A 296 0.58 -21.33 0.30
CA ALA A 296 -0.66 -20.57 0.33
C ALA A 296 -0.89 -19.88 1.69
N VAL A 297 -0.64 -20.59 2.80
CA VAL A 297 -0.73 -20.02 4.16
C VAL A 297 0.39 -19.02 4.44
N GLY A 298 1.62 -19.31 4.02
CA GLY A 298 2.74 -18.36 4.12
C GLY A 298 2.42 -17.05 3.43
N MET A 299 1.75 -17.11 2.27
CA MET A 299 1.27 -15.93 1.56
C MET A 299 0.17 -15.20 2.36
N LEU A 300 -0.83 -15.89 2.91
CA LEU A 300 -1.85 -15.24 3.75
C LEU A 300 -1.25 -14.55 4.99
N ILE A 301 -0.23 -15.15 5.59
CA ILE A 301 0.53 -14.55 6.71
C ILE A 301 1.27 -13.29 6.23
N LEU A 302 1.92 -13.35 5.06
CA LEU A 302 2.58 -12.20 4.46
C LEU A 302 1.58 -11.07 4.20
N SER A 303 0.41 -11.38 3.64
CA SER A 303 -0.68 -10.42 3.40
C SER A 303 -1.12 -9.76 4.71
N ALA A 304 -1.39 -10.54 5.76
CA ALA A 304 -1.76 -10.02 7.08
C ALA A 304 -0.66 -9.15 7.72
N ALA A 305 0.60 -9.55 7.57
CA ALA A 305 1.73 -8.76 8.06
C ALA A 305 1.84 -7.41 7.33
N THR A 306 1.58 -7.37 6.02
CA THR A 306 1.61 -6.12 5.24
C THR A 306 0.53 -5.12 5.67
N ASP A 307 -0.67 -5.57 6.05
CA ASP A 307 -1.73 -4.71 6.61
C ASP A 307 -1.34 -4.07 7.95
N MET A 308 -0.71 -4.85 8.84
CA MET A 308 -0.22 -4.32 10.11
C MET A 308 0.86 -3.24 9.91
N VAL A 309 1.68 -3.41 8.87
CA VAL A 309 2.77 -2.50 8.51
C VAL A 309 2.22 -1.24 7.85
N ASP A 310 1.28 -1.35 6.91
CA ASP A 310 0.73 -0.20 6.20
C ASP A 310 0.00 0.77 7.12
N GLY A 311 -0.77 0.28 8.10
CA GLY A 311 -1.47 1.11 9.06
C GLY A 311 -0.52 1.85 10.00
N LYS A 312 0.62 1.24 10.36
CA LYS A 312 1.69 1.91 11.11
C LYS A 312 2.39 2.96 10.25
N ILE A 313 2.72 2.63 9.00
CA ILE A 313 3.36 3.55 8.04
C ILE A 313 2.44 4.76 7.78
N ALA A 314 1.14 4.54 7.56
CA ALA A 314 0.17 5.60 7.32
C ALA A 314 0.12 6.61 8.47
N ARG A 315 0.12 6.12 9.72
CA ARG A 315 0.13 6.98 10.91
C ARG A 315 1.46 7.69 11.11
N HIS A 316 2.58 6.98 10.96
CA HIS A 316 3.91 7.53 11.21
C HIS A 316 4.34 8.55 10.15
N LEU A 317 3.98 8.33 8.89
CA LEU A 317 4.29 9.22 7.77
C LEU A 317 3.21 10.30 7.53
N GLY A 318 2.11 10.28 8.28
CA GLY A 318 0.98 11.19 8.06
C GLY A 318 0.31 11.01 6.69
N GLN A 319 0.21 9.76 6.22
CA GLN A 319 -0.34 9.35 4.93
C GLN A 319 -1.66 8.60 5.08
N VAL A 320 -2.50 8.97 6.05
CA VAL A 320 -3.88 8.45 6.14
C VAL A 320 -4.71 9.09 5.04
N THR A 321 -5.17 8.29 4.07
CA THR A 321 -5.92 8.76 2.90
C THR A 321 -7.39 8.37 2.95
N ASP A 322 -8.26 9.12 2.28
CA ASP A 322 -9.69 8.76 2.20
C ASP A 322 -9.90 7.56 1.29
N LEU A 323 -9.11 7.44 0.22
CA LEU A 323 -9.06 6.24 -0.61
C LEU A 323 -8.64 4.99 0.18
N GLY A 324 -7.62 5.07 1.02
CA GLY A 324 -7.12 3.94 1.82
C GLY A 324 -8.16 3.40 2.79
N LYS A 325 -8.90 4.29 3.45
CA LYS A 325 -10.04 3.91 4.33
C LYS A 325 -11.10 3.05 3.63
N VAL A 326 -11.21 3.13 2.30
CA VAL A 326 -12.12 2.30 1.49
C VAL A 326 -11.40 1.10 0.89
N LEU A 327 -10.16 1.29 0.43
CA LEU A 327 -9.37 0.28 -0.26
C LEU A 327 -8.91 -0.85 0.68
N ASP A 328 -8.52 -0.53 1.92
CA ASP A 328 -8.00 -1.54 2.86
C ASP A 328 -9.09 -2.55 3.25
N PRO A 329 -10.31 -2.13 3.68
CA PRO A 329 -11.41 -3.07 3.93
C PRO A 329 -11.84 -3.82 2.67
N PHE A 330 -11.71 -3.21 1.50
CA PHE A 330 -12.01 -3.89 0.24
C PHE A 330 -11.03 -5.03 -0.05
N ALA A 331 -9.72 -4.80 0.07
CA ALA A 331 -8.69 -5.81 -0.12
C ALA A 331 -8.86 -6.98 0.88
N ASP A 332 -9.18 -6.67 2.13
CA ASP A 332 -9.41 -7.68 3.16
C ASP A 332 -10.63 -8.54 2.87
N HIS A 333 -11.76 -7.94 2.49
CA HIS A 333 -12.97 -8.70 2.14
C HIS A 333 -12.76 -9.54 0.89
N MET A 334 -12.06 -9.04 -0.13
CA MET A 334 -11.74 -9.83 -1.33
C MET A 334 -10.90 -11.06 -0.98
N THR A 335 -9.92 -10.90 -0.09
CA THR A 335 -9.09 -12.01 0.39
C THR A 335 -9.93 -13.04 1.14
N GLN A 336 -10.79 -12.59 2.06
CA GLN A 336 -11.70 -13.47 2.81
C GLN A 336 -12.67 -14.25 1.92
N ILE A 337 -13.32 -13.57 0.98
CA ILE A 337 -14.24 -14.20 0.03
C ILE A 337 -13.50 -15.25 -0.79
N THR A 338 -12.30 -14.94 -1.28
CA THR A 338 -11.50 -15.88 -2.08
C THR A 338 -11.08 -17.10 -1.27
N MET A 339 -10.66 -16.92 -0.01
CA MET A 339 -10.36 -18.05 0.89
C MET A 339 -11.56 -18.98 1.03
N ILE A 340 -12.76 -18.44 1.29
CA ILE A 340 -13.98 -19.24 1.42
C ILE A 340 -14.30 -19.97 0.12
N ILE A 341 -14.22 -19.30 -1.04
CA ILE A 341 -14.50 -19.91 -2.35
C ILE A 341 -13.52 -21.06 -2.65
N CYS A 342 -12.23 -20.86 -2.38
CA CYS A 342 -11.21 -21.90 -2.57
C CYS A 342 -11.47 -23.11 -1.66
N VAL A 343 -11.74 -22.88 -0.38
CA VAL A 343 -12.08 -23.96 0.58
C VAL A 343 -13.39 -24.66 0.19
N ALA A 344 -14.37 -23.92 -0.34
CA ALA A 344 -15.65 -24.46 -0.77
C ALA A 344 -15.54 -25.49 -1.90
N ALA A 345 -14.45 -25.48 -2.67
CA ALA A 345 -14.16 -26.51 -3.67
C ALA A 345 -14.01 -27.91 -3.05
N LYS A 346 -13.54 -28.00 -1.79
CA LYS A 346 -13.42 -29.27 -1.05
C LYS A 346 -14.56 -29.45 -0.04
N ASN A 347 -15.03 -28.39 0.59
CA ASN A 347 -16.13 -28.45 1.56
C ASN A 347 -17.18 -27.36 1.31
N LYS A 348 -18.25 -27.74 0.58
CA LYS A 348 -19.35 -26.82 0.23
C LYS A 348 -20.07 -26.22 1.44
N ALA A 349 -20.01 -26.85 2.62
CA ALA A 349 -20.68 -26.33 3.82
C ALA A 349 -20.12 -24.96 4.23
N VAL A 350 -18.86 -24.65 3.90
CA VAL A 350 -18.21 -23.37 4.20
C VAL A 350 -18.90 -22.20 3.46
N LEU A 351 -19.64 -22.45 2.37
CA LEU A 351 -20.40 -21.40 1.67
C LEU A 351 -21.45 -20.72 2.55
N ILE A 352 -21.91 -21.36 3.63
CA ILE A 352 -22.79 -20.70 4.60
C ILE A 352 -22.10 -19.48 5.24
N LEU A 353 -20.78 -19.55 5.46
CA LEU A 353 -19.99 -18.44 6.00
C LEU A 353 -19.91 -17.29 5.01
N LEU A 354 -19.81 -17.57 3.71
CA LEU A 354 -19.83 -16.54 2.67
C LEU A 354 -21.16 -15.80 2.67
N THR A 355 -22.28 -16.52 2.69
CA THR A 355 -23.61 -15.92 2.73
C THR A 355 -23.79 -15.07 3.99
N LEU A 356 -23.43 -15.59 5.17
CA LEU A 356 -23.53 -14.85 6.43
C LEU A 356 -22.64 -13.60 6.44
N LEU A 357 -21.41 -13.70 5.90
CA LEU A 357 -20.50 -12.57 5.78
C LEU A 357 -21.09 -11.48 4.87
N LEU A 358 -21.59 -11.84 3.68
CA LEU A 358 -22.20 -10.89 2.74
C LEU A 358 -23.43 -10.21 3.33
N VAL A 359 -24.31 -10.97 4.02
CA VAL A 359 -25.47 -10.41 4.72
C VAL A 359 -25.03 -9.44 5.82
N LYS A 360 -24.06 -9.82 6.66
CA LYS A 360 -23.53 -8.96 7.71
C LYS A 360 -23.00 -7.65 7.13
N GLU A 361 -22.16 -7.70 6.10
CA GLU A 361 -21.57 -6.50 5.50
C GLU A 361 -22.64 -5.61 4.84
N ALA A 362 -23.63 -6.19 4.15
CA ALA A 362 -24.75 -5.45 3.58
C ALA A 362 -25.58 -4.73 4.67
N VAL A 363 -25.85 -5.40 5.79
CA VAL A 363 -26.56 -4.81 6.93
C VAL A 363 -25.72 -3.71 7.60
N MET A 364 -24.41 -3.90 7.77
CA MET A 364 -23.54 -2.88 8.35
C MET A 364 -23.44 -1.62 7.47
N VAL A 365 -23.34 -1.78 6.15
CA VAL A 365 -23.32 -0.65 5.20
C VAL A 365 -24.64 0.12 5.23
N THR A 366 -25.77 -0.59 5.20
CA THR A 366 -27.10 0.04 5.18
C THR A 366 -27.44 0.73 6.50
N LEU A 367 -27.28 0.06 7.65
CA LEU A 367 -27.51 0.67 8.97
C LEU A 367 -26.49 1.77 9.25
N GLY A 368 -25.22 1.56 8.93
CA GLY A 368 -24.17 2.55 9.10
C GLY A 368 -24.44 3.82 8.30
N GLY A 369 -24.85 3.68 7.03
CA GLY A 369 -25.23 4.80 6.18
C GLY A 369 -26.47 5.55 6.68
N TYR A 370 -27.47 4.83 7.17
CA TYR A 370 -28.66 5.43 7.79
C TYR A 370 -28.31 6.24 9.05
N VAL A 371 -27.50 5.69 9.95
CA VAL A 371 -27.04 6.39 11.17
C VAL A 371 -26.19 7.60 10.81
N MET A 372 -25.29 7.48 9.84
CA MET A 372 -24.46 8.59 9.37
C MET A 372 -25.30 9.76 8.86
N LYS A 373 -26.37 9.48 8.10
CA LYS A 373 -27.29 10.51 7.60
C LYS A 373 -28.00 11.29 8.72
N ILE A 374 -28.23 10.66 9.87
CA ILE A 374 -28.94 11.27 11.01
C ILE A 374 -27.97 11.95 11.97
N VAL A 375 -26.90 11.26 12.37
CA VAL A 375 -26.01 11.67 13.45
C VAL A 375 -24.82 12.50 12.93
N GLY A 376 -24.47 12.39 11.65
CA GLY A 376 -23.38 13.13 11.02
C GLY A 376 -21.97 12.68 11.39
N ALA A 377 -21.81 11.62 12.19
CA ALA A 377 -20.51 11.10 12.63
C ALA A 377 -20.07 9.86 11.81
N VAL A 378 -18.75 9.74 11.61
CA VAL A 378 -18.11 8.60 10.90
C VAL A 378 -17.86 7.45 11.88
N ASN A 379 -18.27 6.24 11.49
CA ASN A 379 -18.14 5.04 12.30
C ASN A 379 -16.68 4.55 12.33
N SER A 380 -16.12 4.39 13.54
CA SER A 380 -14.87 3.66 13.76
C SER A 380 -15.14 2.16 13.93
N ALA A 381 -14.26 1.32 13.36
CA ALA A 381 -14.36 -0.14 13.45
C ALA A 381 -14.28 -0.60 14.93
N ARG A 382 -15.25 -1.41 15.36
CA ARG A 382 -15.36 -1.89 16.75
C ARG A 382 -14.63 -3.21 16.96
N TRP A 383 -14.27 -3.49 18.21
CA TRP A 383 -13.45 -4.64 18.59
C TRP A 383 -14.08 -5.99 18.20
N TYR A 384 -15.41 -6.13 18.34
CA TYR A 384 -16.13 -7.35 17.96
C TYR A 384 -16.14 -7.60 16.44
N GLY A 385 -16.07 -6.53 15.63
CA GLY A 385 -15.85 -6.66 14.19
C GLY A 385 -14.45 -7.18 13.86
N LYS A 386 -13.42 -6.64 14.52
CA LYS A 386 -12.03 -7.09 14.38
C LYS A 386 -11.87 -8.55 14.82
N TYR A 387 -12.49 -8.93 15.94
CA TYR A 387 -12.50 -10.30 16.43
C TYR A 387 -13.15 -11.27 15.44
N CYS A 388 -14.28 -10.87 14.85
CA CYS A 388 -14.95 -11.66 13.81
C CYS A 388 -14.04 -11.89 12.59
N THR A 389 -13.41 -10.84 12.09
CA THR A 389 -12.46 -10.92 10.96
C THR A 389 -11.28 -11.83 11.30
N ALA A 390 -10.66 -11.65 12.47
CA ALA A 390 -9.52 -12.47 12.92
C ALA A 390 -9.89 -13.94 13.09
N SER A 391 -11.05 -14.23 13.71
CA SER A 391 -11.56 -15.60 13.88
C SER A 391 -11.80 -16.28 12.54
N LEU A 392 -12.39 -15.57 11.58
CA LEU A 392 -12.62 -16.11 10.23
C LEU A 392 -11.29 -16.38 9.51
N TYR A 393 -10.33 -15.46 9.57
CA TYR A 393 -8.99 -15.65 8.99
C TYR A 393 -8.29 -16.88 9.57
N ALA A 394 -8.26 -17.01 10.91
CA ALA A 394 -7.62 -18.14 11.57
C ALA A 394 -8.25 -19.48 11.17
N THR A 395 -9.58 -19.56 11.17
CA THR A 395 -10.29 -20.77 10.74
C THR A 395 -10.05 -21.08 9.27
N MET A 396 -10.06 -20.07 8.37
CA MET A 396 -9.76 -20.28 6.96
C MET A 396 -8.33 -20.76 6.73
N MET A 397 -7.34 -20.24 7.47
CA MET A 397 -5.96 -20.75 7.43
C MET A 397 -5.88 -22.24 7.84
N LEU A 398 -6.64 -22.66 8.86
CA LEU A 398 -6.72 -24.07 9.25
C LEU A 398 -7.34 -24.94 8.14
N PHE A 399 -8.40 -24.47 7.49
CA PHE A 399 -8.98 -25.17 6.33
C PHE A 399 -8.01 -25.29 5.16
N VAL A 400 -7.17 -24.28 4.93
CA VAL A 400 -6.13 -24.33 3.89
C VAL A 400 -5.02 -25.32 4.27
N LEU A 401 -4.56 -25.33 5.52
CA LEU A 401 -3.51 -26.25 5.99
C LEU A 401 -3.98 -27.70 6.04
N PHE A 402 -5.23 -27.94 6.44
CA PHE A 402 -5.80 -29.26 6.65
C PHE A 402 -7.07 -29.46 5.80
N PRO A 403 -6.93 -29.52 4.46
CA PRO A 403 -8.07 -29.59 3.54
C PRO A 403 -8.91 -30.86 3.70
N GLU A 404 -8.35 -31.92 4.29
CA GLU A 404 -9.00 -33.22 4.51
C GLU A 404 -9.28 -33.48 6.00
N MET A 405 -9.50 -32.42 6.78
CA MET A 405 -9.83 -32.55 8.20
C MET A 405 -11.14 -33.34 8.43
N PRO A 406 -11.27 -34.02 9.59
CA PRO A 406 -12.49 -34.76 9.91
C PRO A 406 -13.74 -33.88 9.83
N GLY A 407 -14.84 -34.42 9.30
CA GLY A 407 -16.09 -33.68 9.09
C GLY A 407 -16.63 -33.05 10.37
N THR A 408 -16.49 -33.71 11.51
CA THR A 408 -16.89 -33.17 12.83
C THR A 408 -16.11 -31.92 13.21
N VAL A 409 -14.79 -31.91 12.98
CA VAL A 409 -13.92 -30.75 13.22
C VAL A 409 -14.28 -29.62 12.27
N ALA A 410 -14.44 -29.92 10.98
CA ALA A 410 -14.85 -28.94 9.97
C ALA A 410 -16.20 -28.28 10.33
N THR A 411 -17.22 -29.08 10.65
CA THR A 411 -18.54 -28.57 11.04
C THR A 411 -18.46 -27.73 12.32
N THR A 412 -17.67 -28.14 13.31
CA THR A 412 -17.49 -27.38 14.56
C THR A 412 -16.88 -26.01 14.27
N LEU A 413 -15.83 -25.94 13.44
CA LEU A 413 -15.19 -24.70 13.05
C LEU A 413 -16.14 -23.78 12.25
N ILE A 414 -16.94 -24.35 11.34
CA ILE A 414 -17.95 -23.61 10.58
C ILE A 414 -19.02 -23.03 11.51
N VAL A 415 -19.57 -23.84 12.42
CA VAL A 415 -20.59 -23.40 13.39
C VAL A 415 -20.02 -22.32 14.31
N TYR A 416 -18.78 -22.47 14.77
CA TYR A 416 -18.08 -21.45 15.54
C TYR A 416 -17.99 -20.13 14.77
N CYS A 417 -17.48 -20.14 13.54
CA CYS A 417 -17.39 -18.92 12.73
C CYS A 417 -18.76 -18.30 12.43
N ALA A 418 -19.77 -19.11 12.13
CA ALA A 418 -21.14 -18.63 11.92
C ALA A 418 -21.67 -17.92 13.17
N ALA A 419 -21.48 -18.51 14.35
CA ALA A 419 -21.89 -17.92 15.62
C ALA A 419 -21.16 -16.59 15.88
N VAL A 420 -19.86 -16.51 15.60
CA VAL A 420 -19.09 -15.27 15.75
C VAL A 420 -19.57 -14.18 14.78
N ILE A 421 -19.88 -14.52 13.52
CA ILE A 421 -20.42 -13.57 12.53
C ILE A 421 -21.78 -13.03 12.98
N ILE A 422 -22.68 -13.92 13.43
CA ILE A 422 -24.01 -13.54 13.93
C ILE A 422 -23.89 -12.68 15.18
N LEU A 423 -23.02 -13.04 16.13
CA LEU A 423 -22.78 -12.26 17.34
C LEU A 423 -22.26 -10.85 17.00
N ALA A 424 -21.29 -10.75 16.08
CA ALA A 424 -20.78 -9.46 15.64
C ALA A 424 -21.88 -8.59 15.00
N LEU A 425 -22.76 -9.18 14.19
CA LEU A 425 -23.92 -8.50 13.60
C LEU A 425 -24.87 -7.96 14.68
N ILE A 426 -25.21 -8.78 15.68
CA ILE A 426 -26.08 -8.38 16.80
C ILE A 426 -25.46 -7.22 17.59
N LEU A 427 -24.16 -7.32 17.92
CA LEU A 427 -23.46 -6.27 18.67
C LEU A 427 -23.39 -4.95 17.88
N TYR A 428 -23.18 -5.01 16.56
CA TYR A 428 -23.27 -3.81 15.70
C TYR A 428 -24.67 -3.21 15.70
N ALA A 429 -25.72 -4.04 15.59
CA ALA A 429 -27.10 -3.57 15.59
C ALA A 429 -27.47 -2.87 16.92
N ILE A 430 -27.11 -3.46 18.06
CA ILE A 430 -27.30 -2.85 19.39
C ILE A 430 -26.56 -1.51 19.48
N TRP A 431 -25.32 -1.47 18.99
CA TRP A 431 -24.51 -0.26 19.03
C TRP A 431 -25.12 0.87 18.19
N PHE A 432 -25.55 0.58 16.95
CA PHE A 432 -26.22 1.56 16.09
C PHE A 432 -27.53 2.08 16.70
N ALA A 433 -28.33 1.19 17.29
CA ALA A 433 -29.54 1.59 18.00
C ALA A 433 -29.24 2.52 19.19
N GLY A 434 -28.16 2.24 19.93
CA GLY A 434 -27.67 3.09 21.01
C GLY A 434 -27.30 4.51 20.55
N GLN A 435 -26.59 4.63 19.42
CA GLN A 435 -26.24 5.93 18.82
C GLN A 435 -27.48 6.75 18.44
N LEU A 436 -28.47 6.12 17.81
CA LEU A 436 -29.73 6.79 17.46
C LEU A 436 -30.52 7.24 18.69
N LYS A 437 -30.54 6.43 19.76
CA LYS A 437 -31.19 6.79 21.02
C LYS A 437 -30.50 7.99 21.68
N GLN A 438 -29.17 8.00 21.73
CA GLN A 438 -28.41 9.10 22.30
C GLN A 438 -28.62 10.40 21.53
N TYR A 439 -28.59 10.35 20.19
CA TYR A 439 -28.86 11.52 19.34
C TYR A 439 -30.26 12.09 19.59
N ARG A 440 -31.29 11.23 19.69
CA ARG A 440 -32.66 11.66 20.00
C ARG A 440 -32.79 12.32 21.37
N ASN A 441 -32.13 11.78 22.40
CA ASN A 441 -32.16 12.34 23.74
C ASN A 441 -31.48 13.71 23.79
N ASN A 442 -30.28 13.85 23.21
CA ASN A 442 -29.54 15.12 23.19
C ASN A 442 -30.33 16.23 22.46
N ASN A 443 -31.07 15.89 21.41
CA ASN A 443 -31.91 16.85 20.70
C ASN A 443 -33.19 17.20 21.48
N LYS A 444 -33.76 16.27 22.25
CA LYS A 444 -34.87 16.57 23.18
C LYS A 444 -34.41 17.51 24.29
N GLU A 445 -33.29 17.21 24.95
CA GLU A 445 -32.73 18.07 26.00
C GLU A 445 -32.42 19.48 25.50
N LYS A 446 -31.91 19.63 24.27
CA LYS A 446 -31.73 20.95 23.64
C LYS A 446 -33.05 21.68 23.40
N ALA A 447 -34.07 20.98 22.89
CA ALA A 447 -35.38 21.57 22.65
C ALA A 447 -36.07 22.01 23.96
N ASP A 448 -35.96 21.20 25.01
CA ASP A 448 -36.51 21.52 26.33
C ASP A 448 -35.75 22.69 26.98
N ALA A 449 -34.42 22.75 26.81
CA ALA A 449 -33.59 23.86 27.31
C ALA A 449 -33.88 25.19 26.60
N ASP A 450 -34.06 25.20 25.27
CA ASP A 450 -34.43 26.41 24.53
C ASP A 450 -35.84 26.90 24.89
N THR A 451 -36.79 25.97 25.10
CA THR A 451 -38.16 26.31 25.56
C THR A 451 -38.15 26.94 26.97
N SER A 452 -37.27 26.48 27.87
CA SER A 452 -37.15 27.04 29.22
C SER A 452 -36.52 28.45 29.27
N LYS A 453 -35.79 28.87 28.23
CA LYS A 453 -35.22 30.22 28.12
C LYS A 453 -36.20 31.26 27.58
N GLU A 454 -37.28 30.85 26.92
CA GLU A 454 -38.29 31.74 26.33
C GLU A 454 -39.48 32.04 27.27
N MET A 455 -39.48 31.51 28.50
CA MET A 455 -40.56 31.75 29.45
C MET A 455 -40.42 33.16 30.09
N PRO A 456 -41.42 34.05 29.98
CA PRO A 456 -41.29 35.44 30.44
C PRO A 456 -41.20 35.51 31.97
N LEU A 457 -40.23 36.29 32.48
CA LEU A 457 -40.25 36.78 33.86
C LEU A 457 -41.56 37.54 34.08
N THR A 458 -42.34 37.10 35.07
CA THR A 458 -43.52 37.81 35.57
C THR A 458 -43.15 39.24 35.99
N PRO A 459 -43.91 40.27 35.60
CA PRO A 459 -43.59 41.64 35.94
C PRO A 459 -44.13 41.97 37.33
N ASP A 460 -43.29 41.94 38.35
CA ASP A 460 -43.58 42.65 39.58
C ASP A 460 -42.31 43.26 40.17
N ALA A 461 -42.33 44.59 40.30
CA ALA A 461 -41.48 45.49 41.08
C ALA A 461 -41.07 46.74 40.27
N THR A 462 -41.67 47.84 40.69
CA THR A 462 -41.48 49.23 40.31
C THR A 462 -40.08 49.78 40.63
N SER A 463 -39.71 50.84 39.88
CA SER A 463 -38.72 51.91 40.16
C SER A 463 -37.21 51.69 39.87
N VAL A 464 -36.73 52.56 38.98
CA VAL A 464 -35.37 52.94 38.50
C VAL A 464 -34.54 53.56 39.68
N PRO A 465 -33.17 53.63 39.72
CA PRO A 465 -32.23 53.90 38.61
C PRO A 465 -30.90 53.12 38.52
N ILE A 466 -30.36 53.23 37.31
CA ILE A 466 -28.99 53.01 36.83
C ILE A 466 -27.94 53.68 37.74
N THR A 467 -26.92 52.92 38.16
CA THR A 467 -25.54 53.44 38.27
C THR A 467 -24.56 52.33 37.92
N GLN A 468 -23.55 52.73 37.15
CA GLN A 468 -22.54 51.94 36.44
C GLN A 468 -21.78 50.94 37.33
N MET A 469 -21.35 49.80 36.76
CA MET A 469 -19.93 49.46 36.61
C MET A 469 -19.74 48.10 35.92
N SER A 470 -18.80 48.12 34.98
CA SER A 470 -18.12 47.00 34.32
C SER A 470 -18.11 45.65 35.04
N LYS A 471 -18.46 44.58 34.30
CA LYS A 471 -17.68 43.33 34.17
C LYS A 471 -18.44 42.36 33.26
N GLU A 472 -17.87 42.06 32.10
CA GLU A 472 -18.25 40.88 31.30
C GLU A 472 -18.13 39.60 32.16
N PRO A 473 -19.07 38.66 32.07
CA PRO A 473 -18.91 37.36 32.71
C PRO A 473 -17.87 36.55 31.93
N GLN A 474 -16.81 36.17 32.64
CA GLN A 474 -15.82 35.20 32.18
C GLN A 474 -16.50 33.92 31.69
N VAL A 475 -16.34 33.62 30.41
CA VAL A 475 -16.60 32.29 29.86
C VAL A 475 -15.53 31.36 30.44
N ASN A 476 -15.98 30.52 31.36
CA ASN A 476 -15.21 29.55 32.12
C ASN A 476 -14.46 28.59 31.18
N SER A 477 -13.13 28.62 31.22
CA SER A 477 -12.19 27.89 30.34
C SER A 477 -12.03 26.40 30.69
N ASN A 478 -13.01 25.77 31.34
CA ASN A 478 -12.87 24.42 31.89
C ASN A 478 -13.42 23.26 31.04
N ILE A 479 -13.69 23.46 29.73
CA ILE A 479 -14.16 22.36 28.85
C ILE A 479 -13.03 21.77 27.97
N MET A 480 -11.85 22.40 27.91
CA MET A 480 -10.71 21.89 27.12
C MET A 480 -9.70 21.03 27.89
N THR A 481 -9.90 20.81 29.20
CA THR A 481 -8.92 20.06 30.01
C THR A 481 -9.35 18.61 30.30
N GLU A 482 -10.63 18.26 30.18
CA GLU A 482 -11.10 16.87 30.44
C GLU A 482 -11.02 15.94 29.23
N ILE A 483 -10.80 16.45 28.01
CA ILE A 483 -10.63 15.60 26.82
C ILE A 483 -9.17 15.09 26.67
N ASN A 484 -8.20 15.73 27.34
CA ASN A 484 -6.78 15.37 27.23
C ASN A 484 -6.28 14.34 28.28
N VAL A 485 -7.13 13.88 29.20
CA VAL A 485 -6.71 12.93 30.27
C VAL A 485 -7.07 11.46 29.96
N GLN A 486 -7.84 11.17 28.91
CA GLN A 486 -8.14 9.78 28.51
C GLN A 486 -7.22 9.21 27.40
N MET A 487 -6.29 9.98 26.84
CA MET A 487 -5.36 9.51 25.81
C MET A 487 -3.98 9.04 26.32
N THR A 488 -3.79 8.89 27.64
CA THR A 488 -2.54 8.40 28.25
C THR A 488 -2.69 7.11 29.07
N LYS A 489 -3.79 6.35 28.91
CA LYS A 489 -3.93 5.01 29.51
C LYS A 489 -4.48 3.98 28.53
N SER A 490 -3.65 3.60 27.55
CA SER A 490 -3.58 2.23 27.02
C SER A 490 -2.32 2.13 26.17
N GLU A 491 -1.22 1.77 26.84
CA GLU A 491 0.02 1.30 26.20
C GLU A 491 -0.23 0.03 25.36
#